data_AF-A0A2V7NX35-F1
#
_entry.id   AF-A0A2V7NX35-F1
#
_cell.length_a   1.000
_cell.length_b   1.000
_cell.length_c   1.000
_cell.angle_alpha   90.00
_cell.angle_beta   90.00
_cell.angle_gamma   90.00
#
_symmetry.space_group_name_H-M   'P 1'
#
loop_
_entity.id
_entity.type
_entity.pdbx_description
1 polymer ?
#
loop_
_entity_poly.entity_id
_entity_poly.type
_entity_poly.pdbx_seq_one_letter_code
_entity_poly.pdbx_strand_id
1 'polypeptide(L)'
;DPSYRANPTNRCFFCKRELWARLTIEARARGFGVVCDGTNADDLREHRPGRAAGVQVGIRSPLAEAGMTKADVRAMARALGLPVWDAPAAPCLSSRVAYGLAITPSRLRQVETAEAYLRELGVTGDLRVRHHGDLARIEAEPAWIPWIAERGEAISARLVALGFRAVEIDPRGYRRGSLLLEPSGGR
;
A
#
# COMPACT_ATOMS: atom_id res chain seq x y z
N ASP A 1 -5.70 15.40 -7.22
CA ASP A 1 -6.49 14.68 -8.21
C ASP A 1 -7.80 14.13 -7.60
N PRO A 2 -8.99 14.63 -8.00
CA PRO A 2 -10.29 14.11 -7.57
C PRO A 2 -10.52 12.62 -7.88
N SER A 3 -10.00 12.12 -9.00
CA SER A 3 -10.13 10.71 -9.42
C SER A 3 -9.33 9.78 -8.52
N TYR A 4 -8.18 10.22 -8.00
CA TYR A 4 -7.48 9.50 -6.93
C TYR A 4 -8.27 9.55 -5.61
N ARG A 5 -8.79 10.73 -5.25
CA ARG A 5 -9.54 10.93 -4.01
C ARG A 5 -10.81 10.09 -3.95
N ALA A 6 -11.45 9.78 -5.08
CA ALA A 6 -12.63 8.90 -5.14
C ALA A 6 -12.32 7.42 -4.80
N ASN A 7 -11.04 7.03 -4.69
CA ASN A 7 -10.60 5.67 -4.37
C ASN A 7 -11.22 4.55 -5.25
N PRO A 8 -11.26 4.69 -6.59
CA PRO A 8 -11.69 3.59 -7.45
C PRO A 8 -10.66 2.44 -7.42
N THR A 9 -11.03 1.28 -7.97
CA THR A 9 -10.13 0.12 -8.08
C THR A 9 -8.84 0.43 -8.85
N ASN A 10 -8.87 1.41 -9.75
CA ASN A 10 -7.73 1.92 -10.50
C ASN A 10 -7.07 3.18 -9.87
N ARG A 11 -7.29 3.53 -8.60
CA ARG A 11 -6.71 4.75 -7.97
C ARG A 11 -5.19 4.91 -8.19
N CYS A 12 -4.47 3.79 -8.27
CA CYS A 12 -3.03 3.76 -8.45
C CYS A 12 -2.62 4.37 -9.80
N PHE A 13 -3.47 4.27 -10.83
CA PHE A 13 -3.29 4.94 -12.11
C PHE A 13 -3.24 6.46 -11.92
N PHE A 14 -4.23 7.04 -11.25
CA PHE A 14 -4.30 8.49 -11.03
C PHE A 14 -3.17 9.01 -10.14
N CYS A 15 -2.82 8.27 -9.08
CA CYS A 15 -1.67 8.59 -8.24
C CYS A 15 -0.36 8.59 -9.04
N LYS A 16 -0.13 7.57 -9.87
CA LYS A 16 1.07 7.49 -10.71
C LYS A 16 1.09 8.53 -11.81
N ARG A 17 -0.06 8.86 -12.43
CA ARG A 17 -0.17 9.92 -13.44
C ARG A 17 0.34 11.26 -12.89
N GLU A 18 -0.11 11.64 -11.69
CA GLU A 18 0.37 12.84 -11.01
C GLU A 18 1.87 12.79 -10.71
N LEU A 19 2.37 11.65 -10.20
CA LEU A 19 3.79 11.45 -9.92
C LEU A 19 4.65 11.65 -11.18
N TRP A 20 4.26 11.00 -12.28
CA TRP A 20 5.00 11.07 -13.53
C TRP A 20 4.96 12.46 -14.15
N ALA A 21 3.81 13.15 -14.13
CA ALA A 21 3.72 14.53 -14.58
C ALA A 21 4.74 15.43 -13.87
N ARG A 22 4.89 15.29 -12.55
CA ARG A 22 5.87 16.06 -11.76
C ARG A 22 7.32 15.66 -12.07
N LEU A 23 7.61 14.36 -12.08
CA LEU A 23 8.97 13.87 -12.32
C LEU A 23 9.46 14.17 -13.74
N THR A 24 8.58 14.15 -14.74
CA THR A 24 8.94 14.52 -16.13
C THR A 24 9.30 16.00 -16.24
N ILE A 25 8.60 16.89 -15.53
CA ILE A 25 8.96 18.33 -15.46
C ILE A 25 10.37 18.47 -14.85
N GLU A 26 10.61 17.82 -13.72
CA GLU A 26 11.89 17.88 -13.02
C GLU A 26 13.05 17.31 -13.85
N ALA A 27 12.82 16.17 -14.51
CA ALA A 27 13.82 15.53 -15.36
C ALA A 27 14.24 16.46 -16.51
N ARG A 28 13.27 17.09 -17.18
CA ARG A 28 13.53 18.06 -18.25
C ARG A 28 14.30 19.28 -17.76
N ALA A 29 13.92 19.83 -16.61
CA ALA A 29 14.62 20.97 -16.01
C ALA A 29 16.10 20.67 -15.71
N ARG A 30 16.42 19.40 -15.46
CA ARG A 30 17.79 18.92 -15.21
C ARG A 30 18.51 18.37 -16.46
N GLY A 31 17.89 18.45 -17.64
CA GLY A 31 18.47 17.95 -18.89
C GLY A 31 18.43 16.42 -19.05
N PHE A 32 17.64 15.70 -18.26
CA PHE A 32 17.44 14.25 -18.43
C PHE A 32 16.35 13.96 -19.46
N GLY A 33 16.66 13.06 -20.40
CA GLY A 33 15.71 12.66 -21.45
C GLY A 33 14.70 11.58 -21.05
N VAL A 34 14.97 10.83 -19.98
CA VAL A 34 14.17 9.67 -19.56
C VAL A 34 14.03 9.62 -18.05
N VAL A 35 12.84 9.25 -17.59
CA VAL A 35 12.56 8.88 -16.20
C VAL A 35 12.39 7.36 -16.15
N CYS A 36 13.11 6.72 -15.22
CA CYS A 36 13.03 5.28 -14.99
C CYS A 36 12.30 4.97 -13.68
N ASP A 37 11.59 3.86 -13.64
CA ASP A 37 11.05 3.29 -12.40
C ASP A 37 11.66 1.93 -12.04
N GLY A 38 11.34 1.45 -10.85
CA GLY A 38 11.86 0.18 -10.32
C GLY A 38 11.01 -1.04 -10.65
N THR A 39 10.13 -0.99 -11.65
CA THR A 39 9.32 -2.16 -12.04
C THR A 39 10.24 -3.29 -12.51
N ASN A 40 10.09 -4.48 -11.93
CA ASN A 40 10.83 -5.71 -12.32
C ASN A 40 9.94 -6.65 -13.16
N ALA A 41 10.50 -7.75 -13.65
CA ALA A 41 9.82 -8.68 -14.54
C ALA A 41 8.64 -9.41 -13.87
N ASP A 42 8.70 -9.69 -12.57
CA ASP A 42 7.60 -10.36 -11.85
C ASP A 42 6.36 -9.45 -11.77
N ASP A 43 6.56 -8.14 -11.59
CA ASP A 43 5.48 -7.14 -11.58
C ASP A 43 4.70 -7.11 -12.91
N LEU A 44 5.25 -7.64 -14.01
CA LEU A 44 4.58 -7.69 -15.30
C LEU A 44 3.34 -8.58 -15.30
N ARG A 45 3.33 -9.61 -14.44
CA ARG A 45 2.26 -10.60 -14.31
C ARG A 45 1.15 -10.16 -13.35
N GLU A 46 1.35 -9.06 -12.64
CA GLU A 46 0.40 -8.56 -11.64
C GLU A 46 -0.51 -7.46 -12.20
N HIS A 47 -1.74 -7.37 -11.67
CA HIS A 47 -2.62 -6.24 -11.96
C HIS A 47 -2.07 -4.96 -11.33
N ARG A 48 -1.38 -4.14 -12.12
CA ARG A 48 -0.73 -2.89 -11.70
C ARG A 48 -1.24 -1.69 -12.51
N PRO A 49 -2.43 -1.13 -12.19
CA PRO A 49 -2.99 0.03 -12.89
C PRO A 49 -2.04 1.23 -12.97
N GLY A 50 -1.18 1.39 -11.95
CA GLY A 50 -0.18 2.46 -11.90
C GLY A 50 0.87 2.39 -13.02
N ARG A 51 1.19 1.19 -13.53
CA ARG A 51 2.19 1.01 -14.60
C ARG A 51 1.70 1.63 -15.91
N ALA A 52 0.41 1.46 -16.23
CA ALA A 52 -0.19 1.99 -17.44
C ALA A 52 -0.03 3.53 -17.55
N ALA A 53 -0.07 4.25 -16.42
CA ALA A 53 0.15 5.69 -16.40
C ALA A 53 1.58 6.09 -16.80
N GLY A 54 2.58 5.24 -16.54
CA GLY A 54 3.99 5.51 -16.88
C GLY A 54 4.27 5.29 -18.37
N VAL A 55 3.73 4.20 -18.92
CA VAL A 55 3.88 3.86 -20.35
C VAL A 55 3.38 5.02 -21.24
N GLN A 56 2.27 5.65 -20.87
CA GLN A 56 1.67 6.77 -21.62
C GLN A 56 2.58 8.01 -21.75
N VAL A 57 3.55 8.18 -20.85
CA VAL A 57 4.42 9.37 -20.81
C VAL A 57 5.90 9.02 -20.98
N GLY A 58 6.19 7.81 -21.48
CA GLY A 58 7.55 7.37 -21.80
C GLY A 58 8.42 7.00 -20.59
N ILE A 59 7.81 6.67 -19.45
CA ILE A 59 8.56 6.09 -18.31
C ILE A 59 9.12 4.73 -18.73
N ARG A 60 10.39 4.49 -18.44
CA ARG A 60 11.09 3.23 -18.72
C ARG A 60 11.21 2.39 -17.46
N SER A 61 11.25 1.07 -17.63
CA SER A 61 11.39 0.11 -16.52
C SER A 61 12.56 -0.83 -16.82
N PRO A 62 13.82 -0.37 -16.71
CA PRO A 62 14.98 -1.12 -17.20
C PRO A 62 15.12 -2.53 -16.62
N LEU A 63 14.75 -2.72 -15.35
CA LEU A 63 14.79 -4.04 -14.71
C LEU A 63 13.82 -5.01 -15.38
N ALA A 64 12.57 -4.59 -15.62
CA ALA A 64 11.59 -5.39 -16.34
C ALA A 64 11.97 -5.60 -17.81
N GLU A 65 12.51 -4.57 -18.48
CA GLU A 65 12.95 -4.64 -19.87
C GLU A 65 14.12 -5.62 -20.07
N ALA A 66 14.99 -5.73 -19.06
CA ALA A 66 16.08 -6.72 -19.01
C ALA A 66 15.62 -8.11 -18.51
N GLY A 67 14.33 -8.30 -18.22
CA GLY A 67 13.80 -9.57 -17.72
C GLY A 67 14.20 -9.91 -16.28
N MET A 68 14.70 -8.94 -15.50
CA MET A 68 15.16 -9.17 -14.13
C MET A 68 14.00 -9.41 -13.18
N THR A 69 14.00 -10.55 -12.51
CA THR A 69 13.05 -10.89 -11.46
C THR A 69 13.40 -10.19 -10.15
N LYS A 70 12.48 -10.22 -9.17
CA LYS A 70 12.74 -9.73 -7.82
C LYS A 70 13.91 -10.46 -7.17
N ALA A 71 14.09 -11.75 -7.45
CA ALA A 71 15.22 -12.52 -6.95
C ALA A 71 16.55 -11.99 -7.51
N ASP A 72 16.60 -11.70 -8.81
CA ASP A 72 17.80 -11.15 -9.48
C ASP A 72 18.15 -9.77 -8.93
N VAL A 73 17.16 -8.89 -8.80
CA VAL A 73 17.34 -7.53 -8.25
C VAL A 73 17.92 -7.59 -6.83
N ARG A 74 17.44 -8.52 -5.99
CA ARG A 74 17.93 -8.69 -4.62
C ARG A 74 19.34 -9.27 -4.58
N ALA A 75 19.64 -10.25 -5.42
CA ALA A 75 20.97 -10.82 -5.54
C ALA A 75 22.00 -9.76 -5.98
N MET A 76 21.65 -8.94 -6.97
CA MET A 76 22.50 -7.85 -7.44
C MET A 76 22.67 -6.74 -6.39
N ALA A 77 21.58 -6.32 -5.74
CA ALA A 77 21.66 -5.32 -4.67
C ALA A 77 22.57 -5.80 -3.52
N ARG A 78 22.48 -7.08 -3.16
CA ARG A 78 23.36 -7.70 -2.16
C ARG A 78 24.82 -7.74 -2.61
N ALA A 79 25.08 -8.12 -3.87
CA ALA A 79 26.43 -8.14 -4.44
C ALA A 79 27.07 -6.74 -4.49
N LEU A 80 26.26 -5.69 -4.70
CA LEU A 80 26.68 -4.28 -4.65
C LEU A 80 26.81 -3.72 -3.22
N GLY A 81 26.52 -4.52 -2.19
CA GLY A 81 26.56 -4.08 -0.79
C GLY A 81 25.46 -3.08 -0.42
N LEU A 82 24.34 -3.03 -1.15
CA LEU A 82 23.24 -2.12 -0.85
C LEU A 82 22.49 -2.59 0.40
N PRO A 83 22.35 -1.77 1.46
CA PRO A 83 21.72 -2.19 2.72
C PRO A 83 20.23 -2.50 2.57
N VAL A 84 19.59 -2.00 1.52
CA VAL A 84 18.17 -2.16 1.22
C VAL A 84 17.84 -3.42 0.41
N TRP A 85 18.82 -4.32 0.19
CA TRP A 85 18.64 -5.49 -0.67
C TRP A 85 17.46 -6.38 -0.23
N ASP A 86 17.16 -6.47 1.07
CA ASP A 86 16.03 -7.23 1.63
C ASP A 86 14.89 -6.33 2.14
N ALA A 87 14.81 -5.08 1.70
CA ALA A 87 13.74 -4.20 2.16
C ALA A 87 12.36 -4.81 1.86
N PRO A 88 11.45 -4.84 2.84
CA PRO A 88 10.09 -5.33 2.63
C PRO A 88 9.32 -4.39 1.70
N ALA A 89 8.30 -4.92 1.04
CA ALA A 89 7.42 -4.09 0.24
C ALA A 89 6.69 -3.10 1.15
N ALA A 90 6.60 -1.83 0.73
CA ALA A 90 5.87 -0.78 1.45
C ALA A 90 4.68 -0.28 0.60
N PRO A 91 3.52 -0.96 0.64
CA PRO A 91 2.34 -0.51 -0.09
C PRO A 91 1.81 0.82 0.47
N CYS A 92 1.32 1.67 -0.43
CA CYS A 92 0.70 2.96 -0.08
C CYS A 92 -0.38 2.81 1.01
N LEU A 93 -0.43 3.78 1.92
CA LEU A 93 -1.41 3.84 3.02
C LEU A 93 -2.86 3.82 2.51
N SER A 94 -3.15 4.42 1.35
CA SER A 94 -4.48 4.35 0.73
C SER A 94 -4.95 2.94 0.41
N SER A 95 -4.05 1.96 0.34
CA SER A 95 -4.43 0.55 0.19
C SER A 95 -5.15 -0.03 1.41
N ARG A 96 -5.20 0.71 2.53
CA ARG A 96 -5.99 0.35 3.71
C ARG A 96 -7.42 0.88 3.64
N VAL A 97 -7.73 1.83 2.77
CA VAL A 97 -9.08 2.40 2.67
C VAL A 97 -9.89 1.59 1.67
N ALA A 98 -11.06 1.09 2.10
CA ALA A 98 -11.95 0.32 1.24
C ALA A 98 -12.33 1.10 -0.02
N TYR A 99 -12.38 0.43 -1.16
CA TYR A 99 -12.66 1.07 -2.45
C TYR A 99 -14.01 1.82 -2.43
N GLY A 100 -14.07 2.93 -3.16
CA GLY A 100 -15.24 3.83 -3.18
C GLY A 100 -15.30 4.81 -2.00
N LEU A 101 -14.59 4.55 -0.89
CA LEU A 101 -14.47 5.52 0.19
C LEU A 101 -13.41 6.57 -0.13
N ALA A 102 -13.80 7.84 -0.02
CA ALA A 102 -12.91 8.93 -0.38
C ALA A 102 -11.60 8.91 0.44
N ILE A 103 -10.46 9.02 -0.24
CA ILE A 103 -9.15 9.23 0.40
C ILE A 103 -9.10 10.66 0.93
N THR A 104 -8.96 10.78 2.25
CA THR A 104 -8.82 12.07 2.94
C THR A 104 -7.62 12.02 3.89
N PRO A 105 -6.96 13.16 4.16
CA PRO A 105 -5.86 13.21 5.12
C PRO A 105 -6.26 12.70 6.52
N SER A 106 -7.50 12.93 6.95
CA SER A 106 -8.00 12.43 8.24
C SER A 106 -8.05 10.90 8.29
N ARG A 107 -8.64 10.24 7.29
CA ARG A 107 -8.70 8.77 7.23
C ARG A 107 -7.32 8.14 7.13
N LEU A 108 -6.43 8.74 6.36
CA LEU A 108 -5.05 8.29 6.26
C LEU A 108 -4.35 8.39 7.62
N ARG A 109 -4.47 9.52 8.33
CA ARG A 109 -3.94 9.65 9.69
C ARG A 109 -4.53 8.64 10.66
N GLN A 110 -5.84 8.39 10.62
CA GLN A 110 -6.48 7.36 11.45
C GLN A 110 -5.84 5.99 11.26
N VAL A 111 -5.64 5.57 10.00
CA VAL A 111 -4.97 4.31 9.67
C VAL A 111 -3.52 4.31 10.16
N GLU A 112 -2.76 5.35 9.84
CA GLU A 112 -1.33 5.45 10.22
C GLU A 112 -1.14 5.40 11.73
N THR A 113 -1.93 6.18 12.48
CA THR A 113 -1.86 6.20 13.95
C THR A 113 -2.33 4.88 14.56
N ALA A 114 -3.34 4.22 13.98
CA ALA A 114 -3.80 2.91 14.45
C ALA A 114 -2.76 1.81 14.19
N GLU A 115 -2.15 1.77 13.00
CA GLU A 115 -1.06 0.85 12.69
C GLU A 115 0.16 1.13 13.60
N ALA A 116 0.55 2.39 13.79
CA ALA A 116 1.65 2.77 14.68
C ALA A 116 1.43 2.33 16.13
N TYR A 117 0.22 2.52 16.67
CA TYR A 117 -0.12 2.06 18.01
C TYR A 117 0.03 0.54 18.17
N LEU A 118 -0.43 -0.24 17.20
CA LEU A 118 -0.25 -1.69 17.22
C LEU A 118 1.23 -2.10 17.09
N ARG A 119 2.04 -1.32 16.37
CA ARG A 119 3.51 -1.51 16.35
C ARG A 119 4.15 -1.20 17.70
N GLU A 120 3.74 -0.13 18.38
CA GLU A 120 4.21 0.23 19.73
C GLU A 120 3.90 -0.86 20.76
N LEU A 121 2.77 -1.56 20.58
CA LEU A 121 2.37 -2.72 21.36
C LEU A 121 3.19 -3.99 21.07
N GLY A 122 4.07 -3.97 20.06
CA GLY A 122 4.97 -5.06 19.72
C GLY A 122 4.55 -5.91 18.52
N VAL A 123 3.44 -5.59 17.84
CA VAL A 123 2.99 -6.36 16.67
C VAL A 123 3.96 -6.19 15.51
N THR A 124 4.65 -7.25 15.14
CA THR A 124 5.62 -7.29 14.03
C THR A 124 5.03 -7.95 12.78
N GLY A 125 5.79 -7.98 11.69
CA GLY A 125 5.36 -8.65 10.46
C GLY A 125 4.28 -7.90 9.69
N ASP A 126 3.50 -8.61 8.88
CA ASP A 126 2.38 -8.03 8.14
C ASP A 126 1.25 -7.57 9.09
N LEU A 127 0.97 -6.26 9.06
CA LEU A 127 -0.08 -5.61 9.84
C LEU A 127 -0.76 -4.54 9.00
N ARG A 128 -2.08 -4.53 9.03
CA ARG A 128 -2.91 -3.50 8.40
C ARG A 128 -4.14 -3.17 9.22
N VAL A 129 -4.44 -1.88 9.34
CA VAL A 129 -5.75 -1.41 9.84
C VAL A 129 -6.56 -0.92 8.65
N ARG A 130 -7.53 -1.72 8.22
CA ARG A 130 -8.40 -1.40 7.09
C ARG A 130 -9.51 -0.46 7.53
N HIS A 131 -9.81 0.53 6.70
CA HIS A 131 -10.78 1.57 6.97
C HIS A 131 -12.03 1.35 6.09
N HIS A 132 -13.14 0.93 6.72
CA HIS A 132 -14.43 0.64 6.10
C HIS A 132 -15.49 1.68 6.51
N GLY A 133 -15.17 2.95 6.27
CA GLY A 133 -16.05 4.09 6.57
C GLY A 133 -15.97 4.48 8.04
N ASP A 134 -16.61 3.70 8.89
CA ASP A 134 -16.63 3.96 10.33
C ASP A 134 -16.11 2.77 11.15
N LEU A 135 -15.79 1.68 10.45
CA LEU A 135 -15.22 0.47 11.01
C LEU A 135 -13.71 0.42 10.70
N ALA A 136 -12.91 0.17 11.73
CA ALA A 136 -11.54 -0.29 11.59
C ALA A 136 -11.49 -1.83 11.63
N ARG A 137 -10.90 -2.46 10.62
CA ARG A 137 -10.65 -3.91 10.62
C ARG A 137 -9.15 -4.18 10.70
N ILE A 138 -8.73 -4.84 11.76
CA ILE A 138 -7.35 -5.23 12.01
C ILE A 138 -7.06 -6.54 11.28
N GLU A 139 -6.07 -6.52 10.39
CA GLU A 139 -5.48 -7.67 9.73
C GLU A 139 -4.02 -7.78 10.18
N ALA A 140 -3.65 -8.84 10.90
CA ALA A 140 -2.28 -9.11 11.30
C ALA A 140 -1.87 -10.53 10.89
N GLU A 141 -0.59 -10.88 10.96
CA GLU A 141 -0.17 -12.28 10.80
C GLU A 141 -0.97 -13.20 11.76
N PRO A 142 -1.34 -14.42 11.34
CA PRO A 142 -2.19 -15.31 12.14
C PRO A 142 -1.69 -15.54 13.58
N ALA A 143 -0.37 -15.56 13.78
CA ALA A 143 0.25 -15.71 15.10
C ALA A 143 -0.07 -14.56 16.07
N TRP A 144 -0.36 -13.36 15.56
CA TRP A 144 -0.72 -12.19 16.36
C TRP A 144 -2.20 -12.12 16.73
N ILE A 145 -3.08 -12.86 16.03
CA ILE A 145 -4.53 -12.73 16.21
C ILE A 145 -4.98 -13.06 17.64
N PRO A 146 -4.55 -14.17 18.29
CA PRO A 146 -4.94 -14.45 19.68
C PRO A 146 -4.49 -13.34 20.64
N TRP A 147 -3.26 -12.87 20.48
CA TRP A 147 -2.67 -11.83 21.32
C TRP A 147 -3.41 -10.48 21.21
N ILE A 148 -3.81 -10.11 19.99
CA ILE A 148 -4.62 -8.91 19.72
C ILE A 148 -6.03 -9.08 20.29
N ALA A 149 -6.63 -10.26 20.14
CA ALA A 149 -7.97 -10.55 20.64
C ALA A 149 -8.05 -10.46 22.18
N GLU A 150 -7.06 -10.99 22.90
CA GLU A 150 -6.94 -10.85 24.36
C GLU A 150 -6.87 -9.39 24.81
N ARG A 151 -6.33 -8.50 23.98
CA ARG A 151 -6.20 -7.05 24.24
C ARG A 151 -7.26 -6.24 23.52
N GLY A 152 -8.30 -6.92 23.02
CA GLY A 152 -9.31 -6.33 22.13
C GLY A 152 -10.00 -5.13 22.72
N GLU A 153 -10.28 -5.12 24.02
CA GLU A 153 -10.93 -3.99 24.70
C GLU A 153 -10.06 -2.72 24.69
N ALA A 154 -8.79 -2.83 25.12
CA ALA A 154 -7.87 -1.69 25.14
C ALA A 154 -7.55 -1.18 23.73
N ILE A 155 -7.34 -2.10 22.78
CA ILE A 155 -7.10 -1.76 21.37
C ILE A 155 -8.33 -1.07 20.78
N SER A 156 -9.53 -1.60 21.03
CA SER A 156 -10.78 -1.01 20.54
C SER A 156 -11.01 0.37 21.11
N ALA A 157 -10.81 0.57 22.41
CA ALA A 157 -10.93 1.88 23.05
C ALA A 157 -9.96 2.90 22.42
N ARG A 158 -8.72 2.50 22.15
CA ARG A 158 -7.74 3.37 21.50
C ARG A 158 -8.15 3.73 20.07
N LEU A 159 -8.59 2.77 19.26
CA LEU A 159 -9.01 3.01 17.88
C LEU A 159 -10.31 3.83 17.82
N VAL A 160 -11.25 3.61 18.75
CA VAL A 160 -12.46 4.45 18.87
C VAL A 160 -12.09 5.90 19.19
N ALA A 161 -11.11 6.13 20.06
CA ALA A 161 -10.59 7.47 20.34
C ALA A 161 -9.93 8.15 19.12
N LEU A 162 -9.49 7.38 18.12
CA LEU A 162 -9.02 7.90 16.83
C LEU A 162 -10.19 8.26 15.88
N GLY A 163 -11.44 7.98 16.26
CA GLY A 163 -12.64 8.35 15.51
C GLY A 163 -13.29 7.21 14.72
N PHE A 164 -12.92 5.95 14.97
CA PHE A 164 -13.69 4.80 14.49
C PHE A 164 -14.93 4.57 15.38
N ARG A 165 -16.06 4.16 14.80
CA ARG A 165 -17.25 3.75 15.56
C ARG A 165 -17.17 2.31 16.04
N ALA A 166 -16.51 1.45 15.27
CA ALA A 166 -16.37 0.04 15.55
C ALA A 166 -14.96 -0.44 15.20
N VAL A 167 -14.54 -1.51 15.87
CA VAL A 167 -13.26 -2.17 15.63
C VAL A 167 -13.51 -3.67 15.53
N GLU A 168 -12.99 -4.28 14.47
CA GLU A 168 -13.03 -5.72 14.22
C GLU A 168 -11.61 -6.26 14.07
N ILE A 169 -11.42 -7.52 14.44
CA ILE A 169 -10.19 -8.27 14.17
C ILE A 169 -10.55 -9.34 13.15
N ASP A 170 -9.92 -9.38 11.97
CA ASP A 170 -10.18 -10.45 10.99
C ASP A 170 -9.55 -11.76 11.49
N PRO A 171 -10.34 -12.79 11.84
CA PRO A 171 -9.81 -14.03 12.39
C PRO A 171 -8.95 -14.81 11.39
N ARG A 172 -9.05 -14.49 10.09
CA ARG A 172 -8.23 -15.10 9.03
C ARG A 172 -6.85 -14.45 8.90
N GLY A 173 -6.62 -13.35 9.61
CA GLY A 173 -5.40 -12.57 9.54
C GLY A 173 -5.19 -11.85 8.21
N TYR A 174 -3.98 -11.35 8.03
CA TYR A 174 -3.58 -10.61 6.84
C TYR A 174 -3.53 -11.51 5.60
N ARG A 175 -4.15 -11.02 4.52
CA ARG A 175 -4.13 -11.66 3.20
C ARG A 175 -3.93 -10.62 2.11
N ARG A 176 -3.02 -10.92 1.19
CA ARG A 176 -2.74 -10.04 0.04
C ARG A 176 -4.01 -9.91 -0.81
N GLY A 177 -4.40 -8.67 -1.11
CA GLY A 177 -5.58 -8.40 -1.94
C GLY A 177 -6.93 -8.53 -1.23
N SER A 178 -7.00 -8.59 0.12
CA SER A 178 -8.26 -8.73 0.87
C SER A 178 -9.38 -7.79 0.40
N LEU A 179 -9.09 -6.49 0.18
CA LEU A 179 -10.08 -5.51 -0.30
C LEU A 179 -10.62 -5.75 -1.72
N LEU A 180 -9.94 -6.55 -2.55
CA LEU A 180 -10.46 -6.94 -3.88
C LEU A 180 -11.38 -8.17 -3.80
N LEU A 181 -11.25 -8.95 -2.73
CA LEU A 181 -11.99 -10.18 -2.50
C LEU A 181 -13.24 -9.96 -1.64
N GLU A 182 -13.43 -8.75 -1.11
CA GLU A 182 -14.66 -8.43 -0.38
C GLU A 182 -15.82 -8.31 -1.38
N PRO A 183 -16.96 -8.97 -1.13
CA PRO A 183 -18.15 -8.73 -1.92
C PRO A 183 -18.43 -7.24 -1.85
N SER A 184 -18.55 -6.60 -3.02
CA SER A 184 -19.00 -5.22 -3.13
C SER A 184 -20.30 -5.11 -2.34
N GLY A 185 -20.21 -4.52 -1.14
CA GLY A 185 -21.30 -4.42 -0.19
C GLY A 185 -22.41 -3.55 -0.77
N GLY A 186 -23.28 -4.18 -1.54
CA GLY A 186 -24.53 -3.64 -2.01
C GLY A 186 -25.64 -4.13 -1.09
N ARG A 187 -26.00 -3.31 -0.12
CA ARG A 187 -27.38 -3.04 0.27
C ARG A 187 -27.43 -1.78 1.14
#